data_AF-A0A2E9X7L4-F1
#
_entry.id   AF-A0A2E9X7L4-F1
#
_cell.length_a   1.000
_cell.length_b   1.000
_cell.length_c   1.000
_cell.angle_alpha   90.00
_cell.angle_beta   90.00
_cell.angle_gamma   90.00
#
_symmetry.space_group_name_H-M   'P 1'
#
loop_
_entity.id
_entity.type
_entity.pdbx_description
1 polymer ?
#
loop_
_entity_poly.entity_id
_entity_poly.type
_entity_poly.pdbx_seq_one_letter_code
_entity_poly.pdbx_strand_id
1 'polypeptide(L)'
;MISLKPLMLSGREVLPLIEGGKGISITTGECSGAWAATGGIGTFSAVNADSYDEESNLIRQIYHAVTRRERQRELVDYAIKGALYQARMA
;
A
#
# COMPACT_ATOMS: atom_id res chain seq x y z
N MET A 1 -17.13 29.95 2.78
CA MET A 1 -16.39 28.71 2.43
C MET A 1 -15.13 28.68 3.29
N ILE A 2 -14.88 27.60 4.03
CA ILE A 2 -13.68 27.49 4.88
C ILE A 2 -12.56 26.89 4.02
N SER A 3 -11.44 27.58 3.87
CA SER A 3 -10.27 27.05 3.17
C SER A 3 -9.46 26.15 4.10
N LEU A 4 -9.01 25.01 3.58
CA LEU A 4 -8.03 24.18 4.27
C LEU A 4 -6.66 24.87 4.18
N LYS A 5 -5.93 24.94 5.30
CA LYS A 5 -4.57 25.48 5.32
C LYS A 5 -3.58 24.35 4.98
N PRO A 6 -2.72 24.51 3.95
CA PRO A 6 -1.69 23.54 3.66
C PRO A 6 -0.71 23.34 4.82
N LEU A 7 -0.06 22.18 4.86
CA LEU A 7 0.91 21.75 5.85
C LEU A 7 2.21 21.34 5.15
N MET A 8 3.35 21.54 5.81
CA MET A 8 4.61 20.90 5.39
C MET A 8 4.75 19.54 6.07
N LEU A 9 4.79 18.46 5.30
CA LEU A 9 5.00 17.10 5.79
C LEU A 9 6.09 16.41 4.97
N SER A 10 7.11 15.85 5.63
CA SER A 10 8.26 15.18 4.99
C SER A 10 8.91 16.00 3.86
N GLY A 11 8.95 17.33 3.99
CA GLY A 11 9.54 18.23 2.99
C GLY A 11 8.64 18.58 1.80
N ARG A 12 7.35 18.24 1.81
CA ARG A 12 6.37 18.66 0.79
C ARG A 12 5.20 19.43 1.40
N GLU A 13 4.69 20.40 0.64
CA GLU A 13 3.43 21.09 0.97
C GLU A 13 2.24 20.21 0.55
N VAL A 14 1.33 19.94 1.47
CA VAL A 14 0.17 19.06 1.27
C VAL A 14 -1.07 19.63 1.95
N LEU A 15 -2.25 19.23 1.47
CA LEU A 15 -3.51 19.46 2.17
C LEU A 15 -3.54 18.63 3.46
N PRO A 16 -4.25 19.09 4.51
CA PRO A 16 -4.42 18.36 5.77
C PRO A 16 -5.43 17.19 5.62
N LEU A 17 -5.32 16.42 4.54
CA LEU A 17 -6.24 15.35 4.14
C LEU A 17 -5.45 14.06 3.91
N ILE A 18 -5.69 13.08 4.77
CA ILE A 18 -5.02 11.79 4.75
C ILE A 18 -6.05 10.72 4.40
N GLU A 19 -5.75 9.89 3.41
CA GLU A 19 -6.53 8.70 3.12
C GLU A 19 -6.45 7.73 4.31
N GLY A 20 -7.60 7.31 4.83
CA GLY A 20 -7.63 6.28 5.89
C GLY A 20 -7.18 4.92 5.35
N GLY A 21 -6.05 4.42 5.85
CA GLY A 21 -5.51 3.12 5.45
C GLY A 21 -6.45 1.95 5.75
N LYS A 22 -6.55 1.01 4.81
CA LYS A 22 -7.36 -0.23 4.95
C LYS A 22 -6.48 -1.44 4.66
N GLY A 23 -6.55 -2.45 5.53
CA GLY A 23 -5.78 -3.68 5.39
C GLY A 23 -6.26 -4.59 4.25
N ILE A 24 -5.53 -5.70 4.03
CA ILE A 24 -5.94 -6.80 3.13
C ILE A 24 -6.20 -6.28 1.70
N SER A 25 -5.20 -5.61 1.12
CA SER A 25 -5.23 -5.12 -0.27
C SER A 25 -6.29 -4.08 -0.61
N ILE A 26 -6.98 -3.48 0.36
CA ILE A 26 -8.05 -2.51 0.06
C ILE A 26 -7.50 -1.12 -0.28
N THR A 27 -6.56 -0.57 0.50
CA THR A 27 -5.84 0.64 0.06
C THR A 27 -4.63 0.23 -0.76
N THR A 28 -4.67 0.56 -2.06
CA THR A 28 -3.65 0.21 -3.03
C THR A 28 -2.76 1.41 -3.34
N GLY A 29 -1.59 1.16 -3.92
CA GLY A 29 -0.70 2.19 -4.45
C GLY A 29 -1.41 3.07 -5.48
N GLU A 30 -2.25 2.50 -6.33
CA GLU A 30 -3.04 3.28 -7.30
C GLU A 30 -3.95 4.32 -6.62
N CYS A 31 -4.71 3.90 -5.60
CA CYS A 31 -5.56 4.83 -4.84
C CYS A 31 -4.72 5.87 -4.08
N SER A 32 -3.62 5.42 -3.48
CA SER A 32 -2.67 6.26 -2.75
C SER A 32 -2.06 7.35 -3.64
N GLY A 33 -1.60 6.98 -4.83
CA GLY A 33 -1.02 7.89 -5.83
C GLY A 33 -2.05 8.87 -6.39
N ALA A 34 -3.28 8.40 -6.65
CA ALA A 34 -4.38 9.28 -7.03
C ALA A 34 -4.69 10.33 -5.95
N TRP A 35 -4.69 9.93 -4.67
CA TRP A 35 -4.87 10.85 -3.56
C TRP A 35 -3.73 11.87 -3.46
N ALA A 36 -2.48 11.41 -3.59
CA ALA A 36 -1.30 12.26 -3.61
C ALA A 36 -1.31 13.29 -4.76
N ALA A 37 -1.79 12.90 -5.95
CA ALA A 37 -1.92 13.78 -7.10
C ALA A 37 -2.89 14.96 -6.87
N THR A 38 -3.83 14.83 -5.93
CA THR A 38 -4.75 15.93 -5.54
C THR A 38 -4.18 16.86 -4.46
N GLY A 39 -2.95 16.62 -4.01
CA GLY A 39 -2.31 17.34 -2.91
C GLY A 39 -2.61 16.77 -1.53
N GLY A 40 -3.36 15.66 -1.43
CA GLY A 40 -3.55 14.92 -0.18
C GLY A 40 -2.38 13.98 0.14
N ILE A 41 -2.49 13.22 1.24
CA ILE A 41 -1.56 12.15 1.61
C ILE A 41 -2.25 10.79 1.46
N GLY A 42 -1.83 10.00 0.48
CA GLY A 42 -2.35 8.65 0.27
C GLY A 42 -1.74 7.64 1.24
N THR A 43 -2.39 6.50 1.41
CA THR A 43 -1.83 5.36 2.16
C THR A 43 -2.06 4.07 1.39
N PHE A 44 -1.17 3.08 1.54
CA PHE A 44 -1.38 1.76 0.94
C PHE A 44 -1.09 0.68 1.97
N SER A 45 -1.74 -0.48 1.80
CA SER A 45 -1.51 -1.63 2.66
C SER A 45 -0.17 -2.28 2.35
N ALA A 46 0.62 -2.53 3.38
CA ALA A 46 1.85 -3.33 3.28
C ALA A 46 1.65 -4.76 3.83
N VAL A 47 0.44 -5.09 4.31
CA VAL A 47 0.13 -6.39 4.90
C VAL A 47 -0.78 -7.16 3.97
N ASN A 48 -0.28 -8.30 3.49
CA ASN A 48 -0.96 -9.16 2.51
C ASN A 48 -1.40 -8.40 1.24
N ALA A 49 -0.65 -7.38 0.82
CA ALA A 49 -0.97 -6.60 -0.36
C ALA A 49 -0.90 -7.43 -1.64
N ASP A 50 -1.80 -7.14 -2.57
CA ASP A 50 -1.79 -7.76 -3.89
C ASP A 50 -0.52 -7.33 -4.64
N SER A 51 0.00 -8.25 -5.44
CA SER A 51 1.09 -7.99 -6.37
C SER A 51 0.83 -8.77 -7.64
N TYR A 52 1.33 -8.23 -8.74
CA TYR A 52 1.10 -8.76 -10.06
C TYR A 52 2.43 -9.08 -10.73
N ASP A 53 2.44 -10.13 -11.54
CA ASP A 53 3.58 -10.43 -12.40
C ASP A 53 3.65 -9.49 -13.61
N GLU A 54 4.63 -9.70 -14.47
CA GLU A 54 4.86 -8.86 -15.67
C GLU A 54 3.70 -8.93 -16.67
N GLU A 55 2.92 -10.00 -16.64
CA GLU A 55 1.73 -10.21 -17.47
C GLU A 55 0.46 -9.65 -16.81
N SER A 56 0.60 -8.94 -15.67
CA SER A 56 -0.51 -8.43 -14.86
C SER A 56 -1.41 -9.51 -14.26
N ASN A 57 -0.89 -10.72 -14.04
CA ASN A 57 -1.62 -11.75 -13.31
C ASN A 57 -1.41 -11.59 -11.80
N LEU A 58 -2.49 -11.78 -11.02
CA LEU A 58 -2.43 -11.72 -9.56
C LEU A 58 -1.57 -12.86 -9.00
N ILE A 59 -0.53 -12.50 -8.24
CA ILE A 59 0.32 -13.46 -7.53
C ILE A 59 -0.43 -13.97 -6.30
N ARG A 60 -0.87 -15.23 -6.35
CA ARG A 60 -1.58 -15.86 -5.23
C ARG A 60 -0.63 -16.18 -4.08
N GLN A 61 -1.06 -15.86 -2.87
CA GLN A 61 -0.34 -16.21 -1.64
C GLN A 61 -0.63 -17.67 -1.25
N ILE A 62 0.20 -18.59 -1.74
CA ILE A 62 0.11 -20.02 -1.44
C ILE A 62 1.19 -20.36 -0.40
N TYR A 63 0.76 -21.01 0.70
CA TYR A 63 1.62 -21.43 1.81
C TYR A 63 1.95 -22.92 1.67
N HIS A 64 3.23 -23.27 1.63
CA HIS A 64 3.68 -24.64 1.46
C HIS A 64 4.18 -25.26 2.77
N ALA A 65 4.63 -24.43 3.70
CA ALA A 65 5.19 -24.92 4.94
C ALA A 65 4.15 -25.61 5.84
N VAL A 66 4.63 -26.54 6.67
CA VAL A 66 3.77 -27.34 7.56
C VAL A 66 3.59 -26.66 8.92
N THR A 67 4.64 -26.00 9.43
CA THR A 67 4.58 -25.36 10.75
C THR A 67 4.10 -23.92 10.65
N ARG A 68 3.41 -23.46 11.71
CA ARG A 68 2.95 -22.06 11.81
C ARG A 68 4.10 -21.06 11.64
N ARG A 69 5.26 -21.35 12.24
CA ARG A 69 6.41 -20.44 12.21
C ARG A 69 6.98 -20.30 10.81
N GLU A 70 7.01 -21.38 10.04
CA GLU A 70 7.48 -21.33 8.66
C GLU A 70 6.46 -20.67 7.73
N ARG A 71 5.16 -20.94 7.90
CA ARG A 71 4.10 -20.20 7.17
C ARG A 71 4.14 -18.70 7.46
N GLN A 72 4.50 -18.31 8.68
CA GLN A 72 4.69 -16.89 9.01
C GLN A 72 5.85 -16.28 8.20
N ARG A 73 6.92 -17.03 7.94
CA ARG A 73 8.02 -16.54 7.07
C ARG A 73 7.53 -16.35 5.65
N GLU A 74 6.79 -17.33 5.10
CA GLU A 74 6.16 -17.20 3.78
C GLU A 74 5.22 -15.98 3.72
N LEU A 75 4.45 -15.72 4.78
CA LEU A 75 3.57 -14.55 4.87
C LEU A 75 4.36 -13.25 4.83
N VAL A 76 5.46 -13.16 5.58
CA VAL A 76 6.35 -11.99 5.59
C VAL A 76 6.95 -11.77 4.21
N ASP A 77 7.38 -12.83 3.51
CA ASP A 77 7.92 -12.72 2.16
C ASP A 77 6.88 -12.18 1.17
N TYR A 78 5.64 -12.67 1.23
CA TYR A 78 4.54 -12.12 0.43
C TYR A 78 4.25 -10.66 0.78
N ALA A 79 4.20 -10.31 2.07
CA ALA A 79 3.94 -8.96 2.52
C ALA A 79 5.01 -7.97 2.04
N ILE A 80 6.30 -8.34 2.10
CA ILE A 80 7.40 -7.51 1.61
C ILE A 80 7.28 -7.29 0.10
N LYS A 81 7.05 -8.35 -0.68
CA LYS A 81 6.91 -8.24 -2.14
C LYS A 81 5.70 -7.39 -2.52
N GLY A 82 4.56 -7.61 -1.88
CA GLY A 82 3.35 -6.81 -2.06
C GLY A 82 3.57 -5.34 -1.71
N ALA A 83 4.17 -5.05 -0.56
CA ALA A 83 4.46 -3.68 -0.14
C ALA A 83 5.37 -2.93 -1.13
N LEU A 84 6.41 -3.59 -1.64
CA LEU A 84 7.29 -3.02 -2.65
C LEU A 84 6.56 -2.74 -3.97
N TYR A 85 5.65 -3.64 -4.38
CA TYR A 85 4.81 -3.41 -5.55
C TYR A 85 3.90 -2.18 -5.37
N GLN A 86 3.16 -2.12 -4.27
CA GLN A 86 2.26 -1.00 -3.99
C GLN A 86 3.01 0.34 -3.89
N ALA A 87 4.19 0.36 -3.26
CA ALA A 87 5.03 1.55 -3.16
C ALA A 87 5.53 2.06 -4.52
N ARG A 88 5.76 1.17 -5.50
CA ARG A 88 6.16 1.55 -6.87
C ARG A 88 4.99 2.08 -7.70
N MET A 89 3.78 1.65 -7.38
CA MET A 89 2.56 2.09 -8.05
C MET A 89 2.05 3.45 -7.53
N ALA A 90 2.40 3.82 -6.30
CA ALA A 90 1.97 5.04 -5.62
C ALA A 90 2.70 6.31 -6.12
#